data_AF-A0A7V8BI72-F1
#
_entry.id   AF-A0A7V8BI72-F1
#
_cell.length_a   1.000
_cell.length_b   1.000
_cell.length_c   1.000
_cell.angle_alpha   90.00
_cell.angle_beta   90.00
_cell.angle_gamma   90.00
#
_symmetry.space_group_name_H-M   'P 1'
#
loop_
_entity.id
_entity.type
_entity.pdbx_description
1 polymer ?
#
loop_
_entity_poly.entity_id
_entity_poly.type
_entity_poly.pdbx_seq_one_letter_code
_entity_poly.pdbx_strand_id
1 'polypeptide(L)'
;MSTMCIDKTFGKEMMQMGSGMQKEMCSKHDLKREGNKVHMHSVCKFGETLATTQGTAVFSGDTGYRMDMHTLYNPPVMGMKEAKTTIEAKWLGPCKPGQKPGDVTMANGMTINMRGMGGMGGKGN
;
A
#
# COMPACT_ATOMS: atom_id res chain seq x y z
N MET A 1 5.38 15.34 -5.60
CA MET A 1 4.19 14.57 -5.16
C MET A 1 3.77 13.69 -6.32
N SER A 2 3.53 12.40 -6.08
CA SER A 2 3.09 11.48 -7.12
C SER A 2 1.56 11.41 -7.14
N THR A 3 0.97 11.13 -8.30
CA THR A 3 -0.50 10.97 -8.45
C THR A 3 -0.82 9.67 -9.15
N MET A 4 -1.88 8.99 -8.74
CA MET A 4 -2.34 7.74 -9.36
C MET A 4 -3.77 7.91 -9.87
N CYS A 5 -4.02 7.48 -11.11
CA CYS A 5 -5.37 7.35 -11.65
C CYS A 5 -5.96 6.01 -11.18
N ILE A 6 -6.94 6.10 -10.28
CA ILE A 6 -7.67 4.94 -9.75
C ILE A 6 -9.14 5.12 -10.12
N ASP A 7 -9.66 4.18 -10.92
CA ASP A 7 -11.09 4.06 -11.17
C ASP A 7 -11.68 2.89 -10.35
N LYS A 8 -12.98 2.65 -10.51
CA LYS A 8 -13.67 1.55 -9.80
C LYS A 8 -13.12 0.17 -10.17
N THR A 9 -12.67 -0.02 -11.41
CA THR A 9 -12.18 -1.33 -11.88
C THR A 9 -10.81 -1.61 -11.30
N PHE A 10 -9.87 -0.69 -11.47
CA PHE A 10 -8.52 -0.78 -10.96
C PHE A 10 -8.49 -0.81 -9.44
N GLY A 11 -9.33 -0.02 -8.77
CA GLY A 11 -9.45 -0.06 -7.31
C GLY A 11 -9.85 -1.44 -6.78
N LYS A 12 -10.79 -2.13 -7.45
CA LYS A 12 -11.18 -3.49 -7.10
C LYS A 12 -10.06 -4.49 -7.34
N GLU A 13 -9.38 -4.40 -8.49
CA GLU A 13 -8.23 -5.25 -8.80
C GLU A 13 -7.13 -5.11 -7.75
N MET A 14 -6.79 -3.88 -7.36
CA MET A 14 -5.78 -3.59 -6.33
C MET A 14 -6.16 -4.20 -4.98
N MET A 15 -7.44 -4.08 -4.57
CA MET A 15 -7.91 -4.71 -3.32
C MET A 15 -7.82 -6.24 -3.38
N GLN A 16 -8.23 -6.85 -4.49
CA GLN A 16 -8.17 -8.30 -4.67
C GLN A 16 -6.74 -8.82 -4.65
N MET A 17 -5.83 -8.15 -5.37
CA MET A 17 -4.41 -8.48 -5.37
C MET A 17 -3.81 -8.37 -3.96
N GLY A 18 -4.10 -7.27 -3.26
CA GLY A 18 -3.64 -7.05 -1.89
C GLY A 18 -4.14 -8.15 -0.94
N SER A 19 -5.43 -8.49 -1.00
CA SER A 19 -6.01 -9.57 -0.19
C SER A 19 -5.45 -10.95 -0.52
N GLY A 20 -5.18 -11.24 -1.81
CA GLY A 20 -4.56 -12.49 -2.24
C GLY A 20 -3.15 -12.64 -1.66
N MET A 21 -2.32 -11.62 -1.83
CA MET A 21 -0.95 -11.60 -1.31
C MET A 21 -0.92 -11.70 0.22
N GLN A 22 -1.85 -11.03 0.91
CA GLN A 22 -1.98 -11.14 2.36
C GLN A 22 -2.32 -12.55 2.82
N LYS A 23 -3.24 -13.24 2.14
CA LYS A 23 -3.61 -14.63 2.49
C LYS A 23 -2.45 -15.60 2.30
N GLU A 24 -1.62 -15.37 1.28
CA GLU A 24 -0.49 -16.24 0.98
C GLU A 24 0.69 -15.99 1.91
N MET A 25 0.98 -14.72 2.22
CA MET A 25 2.22 -14.32 2.89
C MET A 25 2.05 -14.07 4.39
N CYS A 26 0.84 -13.79 4.87
CA CYS A 26 0.61 -13.37 6.25
C CYS A 26 -0.03 -14.46 7.10
N SER A 27 0.63 -14.82 8.19
CA SER A 27 0.06 -15.71 9.22
C SER A 27 -0.96 -14.98 10.10
N LYS A 28 -0.88 -13.65 10.14
CA LYS A 28 -1.80 -12.80 10.90
C LYS A 28 -2.11 -11.51 10.13
N HIS A 29 -3.39 -11.15 10.08
CA HIS A 29 -3.85 -9.89 9.51
C HIS A 29 -5.14 -9.45 10.20
N ASP A 30 -5.00 -8.57 11.19
CA ASP A 30 -6.11 -7.99 11.94
C ASP A 30 -6.33 -6.55 11.51
N LEU A 31 -7.59 -6.22 11.23
CA LEU A 31 -8.05 -4.87 10.96
C LEU A 31 -9.15 -4.53 11.96
N LYS A 32 -8.96 -3.45 12.71
CA LYS A 32 -9.96 -2.94 13.64
C LYS A 32 -10.34 -1.52 13.26
N ARG A 33 -11.61 -1.30 12.94
CA ARG A 33 -12.14 0.02 12.60
C ARG A 33 -12.77 0.67 13.84
N GLU A 34 -12.37 1.89 14.13
CA GLU A 34 -12.88 2.71 15.22
C GLU A 34 -13.24 4.10 14.68
N GLY A 35 -14.51 4.29 14.31
CA GLY A 35 -14.97 5.52 13.67
C GLY A 35 -14.23 5.79 12.36
N ASN A 36 -13.48 6.89 12.28
CA ASN A 36 -12.66 7.26 11.14
C ASN A 36 -11.21 6.73 11.21
N LYS A 37 -10.90 5.88 12.19
CA LYS A 37 -9.57 5.25 12.33
C LYS A 37 -9.66 3.76 11.98
N VAL A 38 -8.60 3.25 11.38
CA VAL A 38 -8.39 1.81 11.16
C VAL A 38 -7.03 1.43 11.72
N HIS A 39 -7.03 0.56 12.72
CA HIS A 39 -5.83 -0.06 13.25
C HIS A 39 -5.56 -1.35 12.49
N MET A 40 -4.33 -1.51 12.04
CA MET A 40 -3.85 -2.68 11.33
C MET A 40 -2.75 -3.34 12.14
N HIS A 41 -2.82 -4.66 12.24
CA HIS A 41 -1.73 -5.46 12.76
C HIS A 41 -1.55 -6.69 11.87
N SER A 42 -0.36 -6.86 11.32
CA SER A 42 -0.05 -8.00 10.47
C SER A 42 1.30 -8.62 10.81
N VAL A 43 1.41 -9.92 10.55
CA VAL A 43 2.67 -10.67 10.59
C VAL A 43 2.77 -11.40 9.26
N CYS A 44 3.70 -10.96 8.43
CA CYS A 44 3.86 -11.47 7.07
C CYS A 44 5.29 -11.95 6.84
N LYS A 45 5.44 -13.12 6.22
CA LYS A 45 6.73 -13.65 5.81
C LYS A 45 7.13 -13.02 4.49
N PHE A 46 8.31 -12.41 4.43
CA PHE A 46 8.91 -11.87 3.21
C PHE A 46 10.28 -12.50 3.02
N GLY A 47 10.39 -13.42 2.06
CA GLY A 47 11.60 -14.24 1.92
C GLY A 47 11.86 -15.03 3.21
N GLU A 48 13.01 -14.79 3.83
CA GLU A 48 13.41 -15.43 5.09
C GLU A 48 13.05 -14.61 6.34
N THR A 49 12.60 -13.35 6.19
CA THR A 49 12.20 -12.52 7.33
C THR A 49 10.71 -12.62 7.64
N LEU A 50 10.38 -12.46 8.92
CA LEU A 50 9.04 -12.07 9.36
C LEU A 50 8.99 -10.55 9.51
N ALA A 51 8.01 -9.93 8.86
CA ALA A 51 7.68 -8.52 9.01
C ALA A 51 6.41 -8.39 9.85
N THR A 52 6.57 -7.88 11.07
CA THR A 52 5.46 -7.57 11.96
C THR A 52 5.14 -6.09 11.83
N THR A 53 3.99 -5.75 11.24
CA THR A 53 3.58 -4.36 11.02
C THR A 53 2.44 -3.99 11.95
N GLN A 54 2.53 -2.82 12.55
CA GLN A 54 1.46 -2.16 13.27
C GLN A 54 1.22 -0.80 12.62
N GLY A 55 -0.02 -0.49 12.28
CA GLY A 55 -0.37 0.75 11.61
C GLY A 55 -1.68 1.34 12.08
N THR A 56 -1.80 2.65 11.94
CA THR A 56 -3.05 3.38 12.16
C THR A 56 -3.31 4.26 10.94
N ALA A 57 -4.41 4.02 10.26
CA ALA A 57 -4.95 4.88 9.22
C ALA A 57 -6.05 5.77 9.79
N VAL A 58 -6.01 7.07 9.50
CA VAL A 58 -7.02 8.07 9.85
C VAL A 58 -7.60 8.60 8.55
N PHE A 59 -8.91 8.41 8.37
CA PHE A 59 -9.65 8.85 7.19
C PHE A 59 -10.21 10.26 7.42
N SER A 60 -10.08 11.10 6.39
CA SER A 60 -10.62 12.45 6.32
C SER A 60 -11.84 12.46 5.39
N GLY A 61 -12.92 11.82 5.87
CA GLY A 61 -14.11 11.53 5.06
C GLY A 61 -13.76 10.64 3.85
N ASP A 62 -14.37 10.91 2.71
CA ASP A 62 -14.13 10.18 1.45
C ASP A 62 -13.01 10.79 0.60
N THR A 63 -12.33 11.83 1.12
CA THR A 63 -11.42 12.67 0.33
C THR A 63 -9.94 12.45 0.62
N GLY A 64 -9.60 11.64 1.62
CA GLY A 64 -8.21 11.37 1.92
C GLY A 64 -8.02 10.52 3.16
N TYR A 65 -6.79 10.08 3.35
CA TYR A 65 -6.36 9.39 4.56
C TYR A 65 -4.89 9.67 4.83
N ARG A 66 -4.52 9.58 6.11
CA ARG A 66 -3.14 9.48 6.56
C ARG A 66 -2.96 8.15 7.25
N MET A 67 -1.88 7.44 6.96
CA MET A 67 -1.56 6.15 7.56
C MET A 67 -0.13 6.17 8.09
N ASP A 68 0.02 5.89 9.38
CA ASP A 68 1.31 5.74 10.03
C ASP A 68 1.53 4.26 10.34
N MET A 69 2.69 3.71 9.98
CA MET A 69 3.05 2.31 10.14
C MET A 69 4.43 2.17 10.77
N HIS A 70 4.57 1.15 11.62
CA HIS A 70 5.83 0.69 12.16
C HIS A 70 5.95 -0.81 11.89
N THR A 71 7.03 -1.19 11.23
CA THR A 71 7.32 -2.57 10.84
C THR A 71 8.59 -3.02 11.52
N LEU A 72 8.56 -4.20 12.13
CA LEU A 72 9.71 -4.90 12.70
C LEU A 72 10.09 -6.09 11.82
N TYR A 73 11.38 -6.27 11.55
CA TYR A 73 11.92 -7.35 10.73
C TYR A 73 12.73 -8.33 11.58
N ASN A 74 12.46 -9.63 11.43
CA ASN A 74 13.21 -10.70 12.09
C ASN A 74 13.37 -11.93 11.17
N PRO A 75 14.61 -12.28 10.73
CA PRO A 75 15.86 -11.53 10.91
C PRO A 75 15.85 -10.14 10.22
N PRO A 76 16.77 -9.22 10.60
CA PRO A 76 16.83 -7.89 10.00
C PRO A 76 17.05 -7.94 8.49
N VAL A 77 16.33 -7.12 7.73
CA VAL A 77 16.50 -7.02 6.26
C VAL A 77 17.49 -5.92 5.94
N MET A 78 18.57 -6.24 5.23
CA MET A 78 19.60 -5.26 4.87
C MET A 78 20.14 -4.47 6.08
N GLY A 79 20.25 -5.13 7.25
CA GLY A 79 20.67 -4.51 8.51
C GLY A 79 19.60 -3.69 9.24
N MET A 80 18.41 -3.53 8.65
CA MET A 80 17.29 -2.81 9.26
C MET A 80 16.41 -3.76 10.09
N LYS A 81 16.34 -3.49 11.40
CA LYS A 81 15.44 -4.18 12.34
C LYS A 81 14.03 -3.61 12.34
N GLU A 82 13.90 -2.35 11.97
CA GLU A 82 12.63 -1.65 11.95
C GLU A 82 12.54 -0.62 10.84
N ALA A 83 11.31 -0.32 10.41
CA ALA A 83 10.99 0.76 9.49
C ALA A 83 9.73 1.49 9.96
N LYS A 84 9.74 2.82 9.87
CA LYS A 84 8.57 3.66 10.12
C LYS A 84 8.17 4.34 8.80
N THR A 85 6.91 4.19 8.43
CA THR A 85 6.38 4.71 7.15
C THR A 85 5.12 5.52 7.41
N THR A 86 5.08 6.72 6.86
CA THR A 86 3.88 7.55 6.81
C THR A 86 3.43 7.65 5.36
N ILE A 87 2.14 7.42 5.12
CA ILE A 87 1.49 7.56 3.82
C ILE A 87 0.39 8.60 3.97
N GLU A 88 0.39 9.60 3.10
CA GLU A 88 -0.69 10.58 2.99
C GLU A 88 -1.26 10.53 1.59
N ALA A 89 -2.57 10.36 1.51
CA ALA A 89 -3.28 10.30 0.24
C ALA A 89 -4.49 11.25 0.28
N LYS A 90 -4.72 11.89 -0.86
CA LYS A 90 -5.85 12.79 -1.07
C LYS A 90 -6.49 12.48 -2.42
N TRP A 91 -7.82 12.47 -2.45
CA TRP A 91 -8.60 12.45 -3.67
C TRP A 91 -8.46 13.79 -4.38
N LEU A 92 -7.90 13.75 -5.60
CA LEU A 92 -7.67 14.94 -6.42
C LEU A 92 -8.79 15.18 -7.44
N GLY A 93 -9.77 14.28 -7.51
CA GLY A 93 -10.80 14.27 -8.55
C GLY A 93 -10.68 13.07 -9.49
N PRO A 94 -11.56 12.98 -10.49
CA PRO A 94 -11.51 11.91 -11.49
C PRO A 94 -10.19 11.93 -12.27
N CYS A 95 -9.85 10.80 -12.88
CA CYS A 95 -8.70 10.72 -13.78
C CYS A 95 -8.78 11.77 -14.88
N LYS A 96 -7.64 12.41 -15.16
CA LYS A 96 -7.57 13.45 -16.19
C LYS A 96 -7.75 12.85 -17.60
N PRO A 97 -8.22 13.63 -18.58
CA PRO A 97 -8.26 13.19 -19.97
C PRO A 97 -6.90 12.63 -20.41
N GLY A 98 -6.92 11.44 -21.01
CA GLY A 98 -5.71 10.73 -21.45
C GLY A 98 -5.03 9.86 -20.40
N GLN A 99 -5.38 9.96 -19.11
CA GLN A 99 -4.92 9.00 -18.11
C GLN A 99 -5.70 7.69 -18.20
N LYS A 100 -4.99 6.58 -18.12
CA LYS A 100 -5.54 5.23 -18.01
C LYS A 100 -5.59 4.81 -16.55
N PRO A 101 -6.60 4.03 -16.11
CA PRO A 101 -6.58 3.51 -14.75
C PRO A 101 -5.34 2.63 -14.52
N GLY A 102 -4.67 2.88 -13.40
CA GLY A 102 -3.36 2.34 -13.09
C GLY A 102 -2.18 3.25 -13.46
N ASP A 103 -2.40 4.38 -14.15
CA ASP A 103 -1.32 5.35 -14.41
C ASP A 103 -0.87 6.00 -13.09
N VAL A 104 0.43 5.94 -12.83
CA VAL A 104 1.11 6.64 -11.75
C VAL A 104 2.05 7.66 -12.37
N THR A 105 1.78 8.93 -12.15
CA THR A 105 2.69 10.02 -12.47
C THR A 105 3.59 10.24 -11.26
N MET A 106 4.88 9.95 -11.43
CA MET A 106 5.91 10.15 -10.43
C MET A 106 6.26 11.63 -10.26
N ALA A 107 6.99 11.96 -9.19
CA ALA A 107 7.41 13.34 -8.91
C ALA A 107 8.31 13.96 -10.01
N ASN A 108 9.01 13.14 -10.79
CA ASN A 108 9.83 13.58 -11.93
C ASN A 108 9.01 13.76 -13.23
N GLY A 109 7.67 13.63 -13.18
CA GLY A 109 6.78 13.75 -14.35
C GLY A 109 6.67 12.49 -15.19
N MET A 110 7.49 11.46 -14.94
CA MET A 110 7.38 10.18 -15.63
C MET A 110 6.08 9.49 -15.24
N THR A 111 5.35 8.99 -16.24
CA THR A 111 4.14 8.21 -16.03
C THR A 111 4.38 6.74 -16.37
N ILE A 112 4.04 5.88 -15.42
CA ILE A 112 4.09 4.42 -15.55
C ILE A 112 2.69 3.86 -15.35
N ASN A 113 2.33 2.76 -16.02
CA ASN A 113 1.05 2.10 -15.78
C ASN A 113 1.26 0.84 -14.94
N MET A 114 0.61 0.77 -13.78
CA MET A 114 0.72 -0.33 -12.82
C MET A 114 0.27 -1.68 -13.39
N ARG A 115 -0.67 -1.72 -14.34
CA ARG A 115 -1.07 -2.97 -15.01
C ARG A 115 -0.01 -3.45 -15.99
N GLY A 116 0.71 -2.52 -16.62
CA GLY A 116 1.89 -2.84 -17.45
C GLY A 116 3.12 -3.25 -16.62
N MET A 117 3.12 -2.95 -15.32
CA MET A 117 4.17 -3.31 -14.37
C MET A 117 3.82 -4.50 -13.49
N GLY A 118 2.99 -5.44 -13.98
CA GLY A 118 2.47 -6.61 -13.26
C GLY A 118 3.51 -7.62 -12.72
N GLY A 119 4.50 -7.15 -11.97
CA GLY A 119 5.61 -7.92 -11.43
C GLY A 119 6.48 -7.19 -10.39
N MET A 120 6.21 -5.93 -10.01
CA MET A 120 7.01 -5.22 -8.99
C MET A 120 6.34 -5.17 -7.59
N GLY A 121 5.67 -6.25 -7.22
CA GLY A 121 5.57 -6.66 -5.82
C GLY A 121 6.91 -7.27 -5.38
N GLY A 122 7.94 -6.42 -5.24
CA GLY A 122 9.19 -6.67 -4.53
C GLY A 122 9.76 -8.10 -4.51
N LYS A 123 10.17 -8.65 -5.65
CA LYS A 123 11.38 -9.49 -5.72
C LYS A 123 12.56 -8.54 -5.95
N GLY A 124 13.14 -8.05 -4.86
CA GLY A 124 14.45 -7.39 -4.89
C GLY A 124 15.52 -8.46 -4.74
N ASN A 125 16.23 -8.69 -5.85
CA ASN A 125 17.49 -9.42 -6.05
C ASN A 125 18.04 -10.26 -4.89
#